data_AF-A0A7Y2TUT5-F1
#
_entry.id   AF-A0A7Y2TUT5-F1
#
_cell.length_a   1.000
_cell.length_b   1.000
_cell.length_c   1.000
_cell.angle_alpha   90.00
_cell.angle_beta   90.00
_cell.angle_gamma   90.00
#
_symmetry.space_group_name_H-M   'P 1'
#
loop_
_entity.id
_entity.type
_entity.pdbx_description
1 polymer ?
#
loop_
_entity_poly.entity_id
_entity_poly.type
_entity_poly.pdbx_seq_one_letter_code
_entity_poly.pdbx_strand_id
1 'polypeptide(L)'
;LETITGLVSQSAGDIYHAACEMPETGCFYPPTLITGLSTADKLMQEEVFGPVLVGTTFRTPDEAVELANNTRYGLAATVWTENVNLALDIAPKLVAGVVWVNATNLFDAAAGFGGMRESGFGREGGWEGLSAYTKAKGTAPKQVQITPESAPAKADVDGLDRTAKLYVGGKQARPDGGYSQAVWSPKGKLLGHAGLANRKDLRNAVDAMNAAKNWSKTTGHLRAQILYYLGENLSARSDEFARRINDMTGKRSGASEVEASIDRLFTWAAWADKYDGAAKGVPMRGIALAMNEPVGKIAAFASDDAPLLGLVSIIAPAMAMGNRITVLASEPYPLAATDFYQVLDTSDVPGGVVNILTGSHTELAPQVGGHMDIDAVWSFSGRDLSAVIEREAAINLKRTWVNNGKGHDWSTSDAAAFLAAATEVKTIWVPYGE
;
A
#
# COMPACT_ATOMS: atom_id res chain seq x y z
N LEU A 1 14.01 -25.02 -25.34
CA LEU A 1 14.47 -24.60 -26.68
C LEU A 1 13.30 -24.06 -27.50
N GLU A 2 12.26 -24.87 -27.76
CA GLU A 2 11.06 -24.48 -28.54
C GLU A 2 10.43 -23.15 -28.10
N THR A 3 10.25 -22.93 -26.78
CA THR A 3 9.69 -21.68 -26.25
C THR A 3 10.49 -20.45 -26.69
N ILE A 4 11.81 -20.50 -26.57
CA ILE A 4 12.72 -19.38 -26.90
C ILE A 4 12.72 -19.17 -28.41
N THR A 5 12.89 -20.25 -29.19
CA THR A 5 12.84 -20.19 -30.65
C THR A 5 11.51 -19.63 -31.16
N GLY A 6 10.39 -20.03 -30.53
CA GLY A 6 9.06 -19.55 -30.88
C GLY A 6 8.90 -18.05 -30.61
N LEU A 7 9.37 -17.57 -29.46
CA LEU A 7 9.32 -16.15 -29.11
C LEU A 7 10.18 -15.30 -30.04
N VAL A 8 11.42 -15.73 -30.30
CA VAL A 8 12.36 -14.99 -31.15
C VAL A 8 11.90 -14.98 -32.61
N SER A 9 11.40 -16.09 -33.15
CA SER A 9 10.94 -16.17 -34.55
C SER A 9 9.70 -15.35 -34.85
N GLN A 10 8.90 -15.02 -33.83
CA GLN A 10 7.72 -14.15 -33.95
C GLN A 10 8.03 -12.67 -33.75
N SER A 11 9.29 -12.33 -33.44
CA SER A 11 9.72 -10.95 -33.27
C SER A 11 9.58 -10.16 -34.58
N ALA A 12 9.07 -8.94 -34.48
CA ALA A 12 9.07 -7.97 -35.59
C ALA A 12 10.37 -7.16 -35.68
N GLY A 13 11.32 -7.38 -34.77
CA GLY A 13 12.58 -6.65 -34.67
C GLY A 13 13.70 -7.22 -35.52
N ASP A 14 14.80 -6.47 -35.59
CA ASP A 14 16.03 -6.89 -36.23
C ASP A 14 16.77 -7.88 -35.34
N ILE A 15 16.85 -9.14 -35.79
CA ILE A 15 17.46 -10.25 -35.05
C ILE A 15 18.92 -10.42 -35.47
N TYR A 16 19.80 -10.41 -34.50
CA TYR A 16 21.21 -10.75 -34.64
C TYR A 16 21.56 -11.96 -33.78
N HIS A 17 22.19 -12.97 -34.38
CA HIS A 17 22.80 -14.08 -33.64
C HIS A 17 24.31 -13.90 -33.62
N ALA A 18 24.93 -14.14 -32.47
CA ALA A 18 26.38 -14.12 -32.34
C ALA A 18 27.02 -15.15 -33.28
N ALA A 19 28.10 -14.75 -33.96
CA ALA A 19 28.88 -15.63 -34.82
C ALA A 19 29.77 -16.55 -33.97
N CYS A 20 29.17 -17.58 -33.37
CA CYS A 20 29.86 -18.61 -32.58
C CYS A 20 29.54 -20.01 -33.09
N GLU A 21 30.49 -20.93 -32.94
CA GLU A 21 30.23 -22.35 -33.19
C GLU A 21 29.25 -22.90 -32.15
N MET A 22 28.22 -23.60 -32.62
CA MET A 22 27.19 -24.21 -31.79
C MET A 22 27.22 -25.72 -31.99
N PRO A 23 27.11 -26.53 -30.93
CA PRO A 23 27.04 -27.97 -31.08
C PRO A 23 25.84 -28.40 -31.95
N GLU A 24 26.08 -29.31 -32.90
CA GLU A 24 25.04 -29.81 -33.83
C GLU A 24 23.93 -30.60 -33.13
N THR A 25 24.19 -31.09 -31.92
CA THR A 25 23.24 -31.89 -31.14
C THR A 25 23.11 -31.34 -29.72
N GLY A 26 21.92 -31.44 -29.14
CA GLY A 26 21.60 -30.95 -27.80
C GLY A 26 20.59 -29.80 -27.80
N CYS A 27 20.53 -29.06 -26.70
CA CYS A 27 19.55 -28.00 -26.44
C CYS A 27 20.18 -26.60 -26.41
N PHE A 28 21.19 -26.37 -27.25
CA PHE A 28 21.94 -25.11 -27.29
C PHE A 28 21.20 -24.03 -28.09
N TYR A 29 21.26 -22.78 -27.62
CA TYR A 29 20.69 -21.61 -28.30
C TYR A 29 21.75 -20.50 -28.37
N PRO A 30 21.97 -19.86 -29.53
CA PRO A 30 23.02 -18.87 -29.67
C PRO A 30 22.67 -17.58 -28.91
N PRO A 31 23.67 -16.84 -28.41
CA PRO A 31 23.46 -15.47 -27.94
C PRO A 31 22.78 -14.64 -29.03
N THR A 32 21.66 -14.01 -28.68
CA THR A 32 20.77 -13.34 -29.63
C THR A 32 20.49 -11.93 -29.15
N LEU A 33 20.60 -10.95 -30.04
CA LEU A 33 20.21 -9.56 -29.81
C LEU A 33 19.06 -9.21 -30.75
N ILE A 34 17.98 -8.65 -30.20
CA ILE A 34 16.83 -8.17 -30.95
C ILE A 34 16.71 -6.66 -30.74
N THR A 35 16.70 -5.90 -31.84
CA THR A 35 16.59 -4.43 -31.82
C THR A 35 15.47 -3.95 -32.73
N GLY A 36 15.26 -2.63 -32.83
CA GLY A 36 14.24 -2.05 -33.71
C GLY A 36 12.80 -2.26 -33.21
N LEU A 37 12.63 -2.74 -31.98
CA LEU A 37 11.30 -2.99 -31.41
C LEU A 37 10.64 -1.70 -30.95
N SER A 38 9.32 -1.65 -31.20
CA SER A 38 8.42 -0.70 -30.55
C SER A 38 8.38 -0.98 -29.05
N THR A 39 8.17 0.06 -28.25
CA THR A 39 8.08 -0.02 -26.79
C THR A 39 6.83 -0.77 -26.31
N ALA A 40 5.84 -0.93 -27.19
CA ALA A 40 4.65 -1.74 -26.95
C ALA A 40 4.82 -3.22 -27.37
N ASP A 41 5.98 -3.60 -27.90
CA ASP A 41 6.23 -4.98 -28.33
C ASP A 41 6.24 -5.92 -27.13
N LYS A 42 5.72 -7.14 -27.33
CA LYS A 42 5.64 -8.17 -26.30
C LYS A 42 7.01 -8.50 -25.71
N LEU A 43 8.06 -8.54 -26.53
CA LEU A 43 9.43 -8.84 -26.08
C LEU A 43 10.06 -7.70 -25.27
N MET A 44 9.48 -6.49 -25.28
CA MET A 44 9.87 -5.39 -24.39
C MET A 44 9.18 -5.46 -23.03
N GLN A 45 8.07 -6.19 -22.91
CA GLN A 45 7.23 -6.21 -21.69
C GLN A 45 7.28 -7.52 -20.93
N GLU A 46 7.55 -8.63 -21.62
CA GLU A 46 7.64 -9.97 -21.05
C GLU A 46 9.10 -10.42 -20.88
N GLU A 47 9.33 -11.24 -19.86
CA GLU A 47 10.65 -11.81 -19.60
C GLU A 47 11.00 -12.84 -20.68
N VAL A 48 12.14 -12.64 -21.35
CA VAL A 48 12.69 -13.58 -22.32
C VAL A 48 13.78 -14.40 -21.64
N PHE A 49 13.47 -15.67 -21.36
CA PHE A 49 14.45 -16.60 -20.80
C PHE A 49 15.42 -17.11 -21.87
N GLY A 50 16.68 -17.34 -21.49
CA GLY A 50 17.75 -17.79 -22.38
C GLY A 50 18.74 -16.67 -22.73
N PRO A 51 19.71 -16.93 -23.63
CA PRO A 51 20.74 -15.95 -23.96
C PRO A 51 20.22 -14.93 -24.99
N VAL A 52 19.10 -14.28 -24.71
CA VAL A 52 18.45 -13.31 -25.60
C VAL A 52 18.41 -11.94 -24.92
N LEU A 53 18.90 -10.92 -25.62
CA LEU A 53 18.77 -9.52 -25.22
C LEU A 53 17.82 -8.80 -26.18
N VAL A 54 17.00 -7.93 -25.61
CA VAL A 54 16.08 -7.07 -26.35
C VAL A 54 16.43 -5.62 -26.04
N GLY A 55 16.59 -4.81 -27.08
CA GLY A 55 17.04 -3.42 -26.97
C GLY A 55 16.11 -2.44 -27.70
N THR A 56 15.84 -1.32 -27.04
CA THR A 56 15.22 -0.13 -27.65
C THR A 56 16.01 1.13 -27.26
N THR A 57 15.62 2.28 -27.80
CA THR A 57 16.28 3.57 -27.53
C THR A 57 15.33 4.55 -26.83
N PHE A 58 15.90 5.54 -26.16
CA PHE A 58 15.17 6.66 -25.56
C PHE A 58 15.95 7.96 -25.83
N ARG A 59 15.29 9.11 -25.72
CA ARG A 59 15.86 10.44 -25.95
C ARG A 59 16.15 11.21 -24.66
N THR A 60 15.35 10.97 -23.63
CA THR A 60 15.47 11.68 -22.34
C THR A 60 15.53 10.70 -21.16
N PRO A 61 16.13 11.09 -20.02
CA PRO A 61 16.12 10.25 -18.83
C PRO A 61 14.71 9.93 -18.31
N ASP A 62 13.77 10.88 -18.40
CA ASP A 62 12.39 10.65 -17.99
C ASP A 62 11.67 9.65 -18.92
N GLU A 63 11.92 9.71 -20.23
CA GLU A 63 11.46 8.68 -21.18
C GLU A 63 12.05 7.31 -20.84
N ALA A 64 13.34 7.23 -20.48
CA ALA A 64 13.95 5.97 -20.05
C ALA A 64 13.26 5.36 -18.83
N VAL A 65 12.91 6.19 -17.83
CA VAL A 65 12.15 5.77 -16.65
C VAL A 65 10.75 5.28 -17.03
N GLU A 66 10.05 6.00 -17.92
CA GLU A 66 8.73 5.59 -18.40
C GLU A 66 8.79 4.22 -19.07
N LEU A 67 9.76 4.01 -19.97
CA LEU A 67 9.96 2.74 -20.67
C LEU A 67 10.33 1.60 -19.72
N ALA A 68 11.28 1.83 -18.81
CA ALA A 68 11.72 0.83 -17.84
C ALA A 68 10.59 0.40 -16.90
N ASN A 69 9.70 1.32 -16.55
CA ASN A 69 8.57 1.06 -15.65
C ASN A 69 7.32 0.55 -16.39
N ASN A 70 7.30 0.54 -17.73
CA ASN A 70 6.18 0.08 -18.56
C ASN A 70 6.14 -1.45 -18.67
N THR A 71 6.11 -2.10 -17.52
CA THR A 71 5.96 -3.55 -17.38
C THR A 71 5.21 -3.85 -16.10
N ARG A 72 4.57 -5.02 -16.04
CA ARG A 72 3.93 -5.54 -14.82
C ARG A 72 4.94 -5.95 -13.74
N TYR A 73 6.21 -6.06 -14.10
CA TYR A 73 7.28 -6.51 -13.23
C TYR A 73 8.00 -5.34 -12.53
N GLY A 74 8.87 -5.69 -11.59
CA GLY A 74 9.73 -4.76 -10.86
C GLY A 74 10.69 -5.50 -9.93
N LEU A 75 11.69 -6.19 -10.49
CA LEU A 75 12.66 -6.99 -9.75
C LEU A 75 13.98 -6.25 -9.54
N ALA A 76 14.77 -6.14 -10.61
CA ALA A 76 16.06 -5.49 -10.60
C ALA A 76 16.25 -4.64 -11.86
N ALA A 77 17.03 -3.58 -11.73
CA ALA A 77 17.38 -2.69 -12.83
C ALA A 77 18.85 -2.28 -12.77
N THR A 78 19.39 -1.86 -13.91
CA THR A 78 20.76 -1.31 -14.01
C THR A 78 20.74 0.04 -14.70
N VAL A 79 21.53 0.98 -14.18
CA VAL A 79 21.68 2.35 -14.72
C VAL A 79 23.17 2.58 -15.00
N TRP A 80 23.50 2.95 -16.24
CA TRP A 80 24.87 3.23 -16.67
C TRP A 80 25.03 4.71 -17.04
N THR A 81 25.84 5.43 -16.26
CA THR A 81 26.21 6.81 -16.52
C THR A 81 27.44 7.23 -15.71
N GLU A 82 28.29 8.06 -16.30
CA GLU A 82 29.42 8.69 -15.59
C GLU A 82 28.98 9.90 -14.75
N ASN A 83 27.73 10.36 -14.88
CA ASN A 83 27.22 11.51 -14.14
C ASN A 83 26.52 11.06 -12.85
N VAL A 84 27.13 11.39 -11.71
CA VAL A 84 26.60 11.03 -10.37
C VAL A 84 25.19 11.56 -10.10
N ASN A 85 24.87 12.78 -10.55
CA ASN A 85 23.55 13.36 -10.33
C ASN A 85 22.49 12.58 -11.12
N LEU A 86 22.80 12.22 -12.37
CA LEU A 86 21.88 11.45 -13.20
C LEU A 86 21.64 10.05 -12.64
N ALA A 87 22.70 9.37 -12.19
CA ALA A 87 22.59 8.04 -11.59
C ALA A 87 21.66 8.06 -10.36
N LEU A 88 21.90 8.99 -9.44
CA LEU A 88 21.17 9.09 -8.17
C LEU A 88 19.76 9.69 -8.32
N ASP A 89 19.50 10.43 -9.40
CA ASP A 89 18.15 10.91 -9.74
C ASP A 89 17.29 9.79 -10.37
N ILE A 90 17.88 8.95 -11.23
CA ILE A 90 17.14 7.90 -11.95
C ILE A 90 16.90 6.67 -11.10
N ALA A 91 17.88 6.23 -10.30
CA ALA A 91 17.76 5.03 -9.48
C ALA A 91 16.47 4.96 -8.63
N PRO A 92 16.06 6.00 -7.88
CA PRO A 92 14.82 5.97 -7.11
C PRO A 92 13.55 6.00 -7.97
N LYS A 93 13.62 6.49 -9.22
CA LYS A 93 12.46 6.57 -10.14
C LYS A 93 12.12 5.22 -10.79
N LEU A 94 13.06 4.27 -10.80
CA LEU A 94 12.84 2.93 -11.32
C LEU A 94 12.03 2.09 -10.33
N VAL A 95 10.99 1.42 -10.82
CA VAL A 95 10.13 0.52 -10.06
C VAL A 95 10.79 -0.85 -10.02
N ALA A 96 11.72 -1.03 -9.08
CA ALA A 96 12.46 -2.26 -8.86
C ALA A 96 12.82 -2.40 -7.38
N GLY A 97 12.97 -3.62 -6.88
CA GLY A 97 13.49 -3.84 -5.53
C GLY A 97 15.01 -3.70 -5.45
N VAL A 98 15.72 -3.81 -6.57
CA VAL A 98 17.18 -3.58 -6.64
C VAL A 98 17.55 -2.71 -7.83
N VAL A 99 18.45 -1.76 -7.63
CA VAL A 99 19.03 -0.95 -8.71
C VAL A 99 20.55 -0.95 -8.58
N TRP A 100 21.25 -1.33 -9.66
CA TRP A 100 22.71 -1.24 -9.73
C TRP A 100 23.16 -0.05 -10.57
N VAL A 101 23.99 0.82 -10.01
CA VAL A 101 24.62 1.92 -10.73
C VAL A 101 25.99 1.48 -11.24
N ASN A 102 26.20 1.56 -12.55
CA ASN A 102 27.43 1.19 -13.27
C ASN A 102 27.91 -0.25 -13.00
N ALA A 103 26.96 -1.15 -12.75
CA ALA A 103 27.16 -2.58 -12.57
C ALA A 103 25.86 -3.34 -12.84
N THR A 104 25.91 -4.66 -12.89
CA THR A 104 24.71 -5.52 -12.92
C THR A 104 24.99 -6.82 -12.18
N ASN A 105 23.94 -7.45 -11.66
CA ASN A 105 24.02 -8.77 -11.02
C ASN A 105 25.01 -8.85 -9.85
N LEU A 106 25.10 -7.79 -9.04
CA LEU A 106 25.84 -7.81 -7.79
C LEU A 106 24.96 -8.40 -6.67
N PHE A 107 25.52 -9.33 -5.92
CA PHE A 107 24.85 -10.01 -4.81
C PHE A 107 25.78 -10.07 -3.61
N ASP A 108 25.22 -9.82 -2.42
CA ASP A 108 25.88 -10.05 -1.15
C ASP A 108 24.85 -10.48 -0.11
N ALA A 109 25.26 -11.31 0.86
CA ALA A 109 24.36 -11.83 1.88
C ALA A 109 23.76 -10.73 2.78
N ALA A 110 24.44 -9.59 2.94
CA ALA A 110 23.98 -8.46 3.75
C ALA A 110 23.03 -7.51 3.00
N ALA A 111 22.93 -7.64 1.67
CA ALA A 111 22.15 -6.76 0.81
C ALA A 111 20.84 -7.44 0.37
N GLY A 112 19.72 -6.99 0.92
CA GLY A 112 18.41 -7.56 0.61
C GLY A 112 18.04 -7.42 -0.88
N PHE A 113 17.48 -8.48 -1.45
CA PHE A 113 16.97 -8.55 -2.83
C PHE A 113 15.53 -9.07 -2.84
N GLY A 114 14.69 -8.59 -3.75
CA GLY A 114 13.32 -9.08 -3.92
C GLY A 114 12.51 -8.19 -4.86
N GLY A 115 11.35 -8.69 -5.28
CA GLY A 115 10.50 -8.01 -6.26
C GLY A 115 9.47 -7.05 -5.67
N MET A 116 8.83 -6.32 -6.58
CA MET A 116 7.61 -5.55 -6.40
C MET A 116 6.65 -5.86 -7.57
N ARG A 117 5.38 -5.44 -7.47
CA ARG A 117 4.34 -5.75 -8.48
C ARG A 117 4.25 -7.27 -8.72
N GLU A 118 4.18 -7.70 -9.98
CA GLU A 118 4.10 -9.12 -10.35
C GLU A 118 5.46 -9.85 -10.25
N SER A 119 6.54 -9.19 -9.83
CA SER A 119 7.80 -9.85 -9.46
C SER A 119 7.78 -10.44 -8.04
N GLY A 120 6.64 -10.35 -7.35
CA GLY A 120 6.45 -10.87 -5.99
C GLY A 120 6.70 -9.82 -4.91
N PHE A 121 6.86 -10.29 -3.67
CA PHE A 121 7.00 -9.46 -2.47
C PHE A 121 7.93 -10.14 -1.45
N GLY A 122 8.38 -9.36 -0.46
CA GLY A 122 9.37 -9.81 0.53
C GLY A 122 10.80 -9.57 0.05
N ARG A 123 11.76 -9.78 0.95
CA ARG A 123 13.20 -9.64 0.66
C ARG A 123 13.94 -10.86 1.20
N GLU A 124 14.97 -11.26 0.48
CA GLU A 124 15.93 -12.27 0.90
C GLU A 124 17.31 -11.61 1.07
N GLY A 125 18.04 -11.97 2.13
CA GLY A 125 19.31 -11.34 2.50
C GLY A 125 19.14 -10.11 3.40
N GLY A 126 20.22 -9.74 4.08
CA GLY A 126 20.27 -8.64 5.04
C GLY A 126 19.45 -8.89 6.30
N TRP A 127 19.32 -7.84 7.11
CA TRP A 127 18.45 -7.83 8.28
C TRP A 127 16.97 -7.77 7.86
N GLU A 128 16.72 -7.14 6.73
CA GLU A 128 15.43 -6.93 6.10
C GLU A 128 14.75 -8.26 5.75
N GLY A 129 15.51 -9.25 5.28
CA GLY A 129 14.95 -10.56 4.94
C GLY A 129 14.57 -11.44 6.14
N LEU A 130 15.07 -11.13 7.35
CA LEU A 130 14.79 -11.93 8.54
C LEU A 130 13.33 -11.81 9.00
N SER A 131 12.65 -10.69 8.70
CA SER A 131 11.26 -10.47 9.13
C SER A 131 10.31 -11.52 8.56
N ALA A 132 10.55 -11.98 7.34
CA ALA A 132 9.73 -13.00 6.68
C ALA A 132 9.80 -14.38 7.37
N TYR A 133 10.87 -14.64 8.13
CA TYR A 133 11.12 -15.90 8.83
C TYR A 133 10.86 -15.81 10.34
N THR A 134 10.33 -14.69 10.82
CA THR A 134 10.02 -14.48 12.23
C THR A 134 8.56 -14.10 12.41
N LYS A 135 8.05 -14.28 13.63
CA LYS A 135 6.71 -13.84 14.01
C LYS A 135 6.78 -13.19 15.38
N ALA A 136 5.85 -12.28 15.65
CA ALA A 136 5.72 -11.67 16.96
C ALA A 136 5.62 -12.76 18.05
N LYS A 137 6.35 -12.54 19.15
CA LYS A 137 6.27 -13.41 20.32
C LYS A 137 4.97 -13.13 21.07
N GLY A 138 4.24 -14.18 21.41
CA GLY A 138 2.99 -14.09 22.16
C GLY A 138 1.81 -14.68 21.40
N THR A 139 0.63 -14.54 22.00
CA THR A 139 -0.62 -15.03 21.42
C THR A 139 -1.43 -13.82 20.97
N ALA A 140 -1.81 -13.80 19.69
CA ALA A 140 -2.69 -12.75 19.18
C ALA A 140 -4.03 -12.76 19.94
N PRO A 141 -4.64 -11.58 20.18
CA PRO A 141 -5.98 -11.49 20.74
C PRO A 141 -7.00 -12.28 19.91
N LYS A 142 -8.12 -12.66 20.55
CA LYS A 142 -9.24 -13.24 19.80
C LYS A 142 -9.92 -12.14 19.00
N GLN A 143 -10.31 -12.46 17.76
CA GLN A 143 -11.12 -11.57 16.96
C GLN A 143 -12.48 -11.36 17.64
N VAL A 144 -12.91 -10.10 17.73
CA VAL A 144 -14.21 -9.74 18.28
C VAL A 144 -15.15 -9.49 17.12
N GLN A 145 -16.19 -10.32 17.00
CA GLN A 145 -17.30 -10.10 16.07
C GLN A 145 -18.38 -9.28 16.77
N ILE A 146 -18.73 -8.15 16.18
CA ILE A 146 -19.76 -7.25 16.70
C ILE A 146 -20.87 -7.15 15.68
N THR A 147 -22.09 -7.49 16.11
CA THR A 147 -23.29 -7.34 15.28
C THR A 147 -23.82 -5.92 15.43
N PRO A 148 -24.11 -5.20 14.33
CA PRO A 148 -24.75 -3.88 14.41
C PRO A 148 -26.10 -3.96 15.14
N GLU A 149 -26.41 -2.95 15.96
CA GLU A 149 -27.69 -2.88 16.65
C GLU A 149 -28.85 -2.73 15.65
N SER A 150 -29.92 -3.49 15.87
CA SER A 150 -31.11 -3.47 15.01
C SER A 150 -32.10 -2.39 15.44
N ALA A 151 -32.99 -2.00 14.51
CA ALA A 151 -34.08 -1.09 14.84
C ALA A 151 -34.96 -1.67 15.96
N PRO A 152 -35.33 -0.88 16.98
CA PRO A 152 -36.25 -1.33 18.02
C PRO A 152 -37.65 -1.53 17.43
N ALA A 153 -38.49 -2.33 18.11
CA ALA A 153 -39.87 -2.61 17.68
C ALA A 153 -40.73 -1.35 17.51
N LYS A 154 -40.41 -0.28 18.26
CA LYS A 154 -40.95 1.07 18.06
C LYS A 154 -39.78 2.03 17.87
N ALA A 155 -39.44 2.31 16.62
CA ALA A 155 -38.43 3.27 16.25
C ALA A 155 -38.96 4.70 16.40
N ASP A 156 -38.27 5.51 17.20
CA ASP A 156 -38.45 6.96 17.19
C ASP A 156 -37.47 7.56 16.18
N VAL A 157 -38.00 8.26 15.18
CA VAL A 157 -37.25 8.81 14.05
C VAL A 157 -37.49 10.32 14.06
N ASP A 158 -36.46 11.09 14.39
CA ASP A 158 -36.54 12.54 14.22
C ASP A 158 -36.37 12.92 12.74
N GLY A 159 -36.92 14.07 12.35
CA GLY A 159 -36.83 14.59 10.98
C GLY A 159 -35.51 15.30 10.66
N LEU A 160 -34.45 15.06 11.44
CA LEU A 160 -33.16 15.75 11.28
C LEU A 160 -32.32 15.07 10.19
N ASP A 161 -31.62 15.87 9.38
CA ASP A 161 -30.63 15.34 8.43
C ASP A 161 -29.38 14.86 9.19
N ARG A 162 -29.32 13.54 9.43
CA ARG A 162 -28.20 12.85 10.09
C ARG A 162 -27.67 11.71 9.23
N THR A 163 -27.70 11.89 7.91
CA THR A 163 -27.20 10.90 6.96
C THR A 163 -25.77 11.22 6.55
N ALA A 164 -24.83 10.47 7.13
CA ALA A 164 -23.42 10.57 6.80
C ALA A 164 -23.14 10.06 5.37
N LYS A 165 -22.09 10.64 4.79
CA LYS A 165 -21.62 10.36 3.42
C LYS A 165 -20.35 9.49 3.47
N LEU A 166 -19.74 9.28 2.30
CA LEU A 166 -18.37 8.78 2.17
C LEU A 166 -17.39 9.96 2.14
N TYR A 167 -16.09 9.73 2.35
CA TYR A 167 -15.05 10.74 2.14
C TYR A 167 -14.10 10.28 1.05
N VAL A 168 -14.13 10.94 -0.11
CA VAL A 168 -13.37 10.54 -1.30
C VAL A 168 -12.79 11.76 -1.97
N GLY A 169 -11.47 11.76 -2.20
CA GLY A 169 -10.80 12.85 -2.92
C GLY A 169 -10.86 14.20 -2.22
N GLY A 170 -10.80 14.23 -0.88
CA GLY A 170 -10.79 15.48 -0.10
C GLY A 170 -12.17 16.12 0.06
N LYS A 171 -13.25 15.37 -0.16
CA LYS A 171 -14.61 15.87 0.00
C LYS A 171 -15.59 14.76 0.37
N GLN A 172 -16.71 15.15 0.93
CA GLN A 172 -17.81 14.21 1.16
C GLN A 172 -18.51 13.85 -0.16
N ALA A 173 -18.78 12.57 -0.36
CA ALA A 173 -19.43 12.03 -1.56
C ALA A 173 -20.62 11.14 -1.18
N ARG A 174 -21.72 11.25 -1.93
CA ARG A 174 -22.85 10.32 -1.76
C ARG A 174 -22.41 8.93 -2.22
N PRO A 175 -22.83 7.84 -1.55
CA PRO A 175 -22.64 6.49 -2.06
C PRO A 175 -23.27 6.38 -3.44
N ASP A 176 -22.56 5.79 -4.39
CA ASP A 176 -23.02 5.66 -5.76
C ASP A 176 -24.34 4.88 -5.86
N GLY A 177 -24.50 3.84 -5.03
CA GLY A 177 -25.74 3.06 -4.96
C GLY A 177 -26.92 3.83 -4.34
N GLY A 178 -26.69 4.98 -3.72
CA GLY A 178 -27.72 5.80 -3.08
C GLY A 178 -28.26 5.26 -1.75
N TYR A 179 -27.81 4.08 -1.31
CA TYR A 179 -28.27 3.45 -0.08
C TYR A 179 -27.49 3.93 1.14
N SER A 180 -28.18 3.96 2.28
CA SER A 180 -27.61 4.18 3.61
C SER A 180 -28.28 3.27 4.62
N GLN A 181 -27.55 2.88 5.66
CA GLN A 181 -28.05 2.05 6.75
C GLN A 181 -28.23 2.89 8.03
N ALA A 182 -29.31 2.64 8.76
CA ALA A 182 -29.56 3.24 10.07
C ALA A 182 -28.58 2.69 11.12
N VAL A 183 -28.04 3.57 11.95
CA VAL A 183 -27.13 3.24 13.06
C VAL A 183 -27.87 3.47 14.37
N TRP A 184 -28.04 2.41 15.15
CA TRP A 184 -28.77 2.41 16.41
C TRP A 184 -27.83 2.32 17.59
N SER A 185 -28.19 2.97 18.70
CA SER A 185 -27.52 2.72 19.98
C SER A 185 -28.01 1.41 20.60
N PRO A 186 -27.27 0.82 21.57
CA PRO A 186 -27.73 -0.36 22.32
C PRO A 186 -29.01 -0.14 23.12
N LYS A 187 -29.45 1.12 23.26
CA LYS A 187 -30.72 1.51 23.90
C LYS A 187 -31.85 1.76 22.90
N GLY A 188 -31.64 1.47 21.62
CA GLY A 188 -32.62 1.66 20.55
C GLY A 188 -32.79 3.10 20.07
N LYS A 189 -31.87 4.02 20.40
CA LYS A 189 -31.91 5.40 19.88
C LYS A 189 -31.32 5.44 18.48
N LEU A 190 -32.01 6.06 17.52
CA LEU A 190 -31.43 6.34 16.20
C LEU A 190 -30.33 7.40 16.32
N LEU A 191 -29.10 7.03 15.98
CA LEU A 191 -27.94 7.93 16.03
C LEU A 191 -27.75 8.69 14.72
N GLY A 192 -28.10 8.07 13.60
CA GLY A 192 -28.00 8.61 12.25
C GLY A 192 -28.05 7.50 11.21
N HIS A 193 -27.62 7.81 9.99
CA HIS A 193 -27.43 6.84 8.92
C HIS A 193 -26.00 6.92 8.38
N ALA A 194 -25.45 5.80 7.90
CA ALA A 194 -24.17 5.73 7.22
C ALA A 194 -24.36 5.23 5.79
N GLY A 195 -23.65 5.84 4.83
CA GLY A 195 -23.71 5.42 3.43
C GLY A 195 -23.22 3.99 3.21
N LEU A 196 -23.79 3.27 2.25
CA LEU A 196 -23.34 1.93 1.87
C LEU A 196 -22.52 2.01 0.58
N ALA A 197 -21.20 2.00 0.72
CA ALA A 197 -20.28 2.03 -0.40
C ALA A 197 -20.37 0.76 -1.25
N ASN A 198 -20.25 0.92 -2.56
CA ASN A 198 -20.20 -0.18 -3.52
C ASN A 198 -18.86 -0.22 -4.28
N ARG A 199 -18.74 -1.11 -5.27
CA ARG A 199 -17.53 -1.24 -6.10
C ARG A 199 -17.15 0.06 -6.84
N LYS A 200 -18.12 0.89 -7.24
CA LYS A 200 -17.86 2.16 -7.92
C LYS A 200 -17.33 3.21 -6.96
N ASP A 201 -17.79 3.24 -5.71
CA ASP A 201 -17.21 4.10 -4.68
C ASP A 201 -15.74 3.75 -4.40
N LEU A 202 -15.41 2.45 -4.33
CA LEU A 202 -14.02 1.98 -4.25
C LEU A 202 -13.19 2.45 -5.46
N ARG A 203 -13.71 2.32 -6.69
CA ARG A 203 -13.03 2.80 -7.89
C ARG A 203 -12.74 4.30 -7.81
N ASN A 204 -13.74 5.10 -7.42
CA ASN A 204 -13.58 6.54 -7.28
C ASN A 204 -12.50 6.90 -6.23
N ALA A 205 -12.41 6.13 -5.15
CA ALA A 205 -11.36 6.28 -4.15
C ALA A 205 -9.98 5.93 -4.71
N VAL A 206 -9.85 4.87 -5.51
CA VAL A 206 -8.59 4.53 -6.19
C VAL A 206 -8.18 5.61 -7.19
N ASP A 207 -9.11 6.15 -7.97
CA ASP A 207 -8.85 7.26 -8.89
C ASP A 207 -8.38 8.51 -8.13
N ALA A 208 -8.96 8.78 -6.95
CA ALA A 208 -8.50 9.86 -6.07
C ALA A 208 -7.07 9.59 -5.54
N MET A 209 -6.75 8.35 -5.15
CA MET A 209 -5.38 7.97 -4.75
C MET A 209 -4.36 8.10 -5.89
N ASN A 210 -4.79 7.92 -7.15
CA ASN A 210 -3.96 8.15 -8.33
C ASN A 210 -3.69 9.63 -8.57
N ALA A 211 -4.71 10.49 -8.43
CA ALA A 211 -4.55 11.93 -8.47
C ALA A 211 -3.60 12.45 -7.37
N ALA A 212 -3.60 11.78 -6.20
CA ALA A 212 -2.74 12.09 -5.06
C ALA A 212 -1.33 11.45 -5.09
N LYS A 213 -0.86 10.92 -6.24
CA LYS A 213 0.43 10.23 -6.36
C LYS A 213 1.65 11.03 -5.86
N ASN A 214 1.57 12.37 -5.89
CA ASN A 214 2.65 13.23 -5.42
C ASN A 214 2.86 13.17 -3.91
N TRP A 215 1.87 12.71 -3.12
CA TRP A 215 2.04 12.47 -1.69
C TRP A 215 3.21 11.52 -1.40
N SER A 216 3.38 10.48 -2.22
CA SER A 216 4.47 9.50 -2.10
C SER A 216 5.86 10.07 -2.41
N LYS A 217 5.93 11.31 -2.92
CA LYS A 217 7.18 12.03 -3.22
C LYS A 217 7.44 13.20 -2.26
N THR A 218 6.57 13.41 -1.27
CA THR A 218 6.75 14.47 -0.27
C THR A 218 7.90 14.14 0.69
N THR A 219 8.42 15.16 1.36
CA THR A 219 9.39 14.95 2.44
C THR A 219 8.71 14.34 3.66
N GLY A 220 9.45 13.57 4.46
CA GLY A 220 8.95 13.06 5.73
C GLY A 220 8.45 14.17 6.66
N HIS A 221 9.15 15.31 6.67
CA HIS A 221 8.79 16.48 7.45
C HIS A 221 7.39 17.03 7.11
N LEU A 222 7.05 17.16 5.82
CA LEU A 222 5.72 17.61 5.40
C LEU A 222 4.65 16.65 5.92
N ARG A 223 4.88 15.34 5.78
CA ARG A 223 3.93 14.32 6.27
C ARG A 223 3.79 14.36 7.79
N ALA A 224 4.89 14.61 8.51
CA ALA A 224 4.87 14.81 9.95
C ALA A 224 3.97 15.99 10.34
N GLN A 225 4.10 17.14 9.68
CA GLN A 225 3.28 18.32 9.96
C GLN A 225 1.77 18.04 9.80
N ILE A 226 1.38 17.38 8.70
CA ILE A 226 -0.03 17.00 8.48
C ILE A 226 -0.54 16.05 9.57
N LEU A 227 0.28 15.09 10.00
CA LEU A 227 -0.09 14.17 11.09
C LEU A 227 -0.18 14.88 12.46
N TYR A 228 0.67 15.88 12.72
CA TYR A 228 0.55 16.72 13.90
C TYR A 228 -0.77 17.51 13.88
N TYR A 229 -1.13 18.14 12.75
CA TYR A 229 -2.42 18.84 12.61
C TYR A 229 -3.61 17.90 12.83
N LEU A 230 -3.56 16.66 12.33
CA LEU A 230 -4.59 15.66 12.61
C LEU A 230 -4.72 15.38 14.11
N GLY A 231 -3.60 15.21 14.82
CA GLY A 231 -3.59 14.98 16.27
C GLY A 231 -4.15 16.17 17.05
N GLU A 232 -3.76 17.39 16.69
CA GLU A 232 -4.23 18.63 17.30
C GLU A 232 -5.73 18.87 17.06
N ASN A 233 -6.20 18.69 15.82
CA ASN A 233 -7.59 18.88 15.46
C ASN A 233 -8.50 17.78 16.05
N LEU A 234 -8.01 16.55 16.18
CA LEU A 234 -8.73 15.49 16.91
C LEU A 234 -8.79 15.81 18.41
N SER A 235 -7.68 16.29 18.99
CA SER A 235 -7.62 16.72 20.40
C SER A 235 -8.63 17.81 20.71
N ALA A 236 -8.75 18.81 19.84
CA ALA A 236 -9.72 19.90 19.96
C ALA A 236 -11.19 19.42 19.98
N ARG A 237 -11.49 18.24 19.42
CA ARG A 237 -12.83 17.63 19.38
C ARG A 237 -12.94 16.38 20.25
N SER A 238 -12.00 16.15 21.16
CA SER A 238 -11.88 14.89 21.90
C SER A 238 -13.17 14.45 22.63
N ASP A 239 -13.80 15.37 23.35
CA ASP A 239 -15.08 15.13 24.04
C ASP A 239 -16.23 14.75 23.10
N GLU A 240 -16.24 15.29 21.88
CA GLU A 240 -17.26 14.99 20.87
C GLU A 240 -17.12 13.54 20.38
N PHE A 241 -15.91 13.14 20.01
CA PHE A 241 -15.63 11.77 19.59
C PHE A 241 -15.86 10.77 20.72
N ALA A 242 -15.48 11.10 21.96
CA ALA A 242 -15.70 10.25 23.12
C ALA A 242 -17.19 10.00 23.34
N ARG A 243 -18.03 11.03 23.24
CA ARG A 243 -19.49 10.89 23.30
C ARG A 243 -20.02 10.04 22.15
N ARG A 244 -19.56 10.27 20.91
CA ARG A 244 -19.99 9.50 19.74
C ARG A 244 -19.72 8.01 19.89
N ILE A 245 -18.52 7.64 20.34
CA ILE A 245 -18.13 6.24 20.59
C ILE A 245 -19.01 5.62 21.68
N ASN A 246 -19.22 6.34 22.79
CA ASN A 246 -20.07 5.85 23.88
C ASN A 246 -21.53 5.69 23.44
N ASP A 247 -22.05 6.58 22.60
CA ASP A 247 -23.41 6.50 22.05
C ASP A 247 -23.61 5.26 21.18
N MET A 248 -22.64 4.95 20.31
CA MET A 248 -22.67 3.78 19.43
C MET A 248 -22.46 2.46 20.18
N THR A 249 -21.49 2.43 21.10
CA THR A 249 -21.05 1.17 21.74
C THR A 249 -21.79 0.88 23.05
N GLY A 250 -22.44 1.87 23.66
CA GLY A 250 -23.01 1.80 25.00
C GLY A 250 -21.98 1.71 26.14
N LYS A 251 -20.68 1.80 25.82
CA LYS A 251 -19.56 1.73 26.78
C LYS A 251 -19.25 3.11 27.36
N ARG A 252 -18.28 3.17 28.28
CA ARG A 252 -17.71 4.40 28.86
C ARG A 252 -16.21 4.56 28.56
N SER A 253 -15.73 3.91 27.50
CA SER A 253 -14.32 3.88 27.10
C SER A 253 -13.98 4.89 26.00
N GLY A 254 -14.93 5.69 25.53
CA GLY A 254 -14.71 6.63 24.42
C GLY A 254 -13.58 7.63 24.67
N ALA A 255 -13.43 8.13 25.91
CA ALA A 255 -12.36 9.07 26.25
C ALA A 255 -10.97 8.43 26.10
N SER A 256 -10.78 7.22 26.65
CA SER A 256 -9.52 6.48 26.53
C SER A 256 -9.20 6.07 25.09
N GLU A 257 -10.22 5.74 24.28
CA GLU A 257 -10.01 5.40 22.87
C GLU A 257 -9.56 6.63 22.05
N VAL A 258 -10.16 7.79 22.31
CA VAL A 258 -9.77 9.05 21.66
C VAL A 258 -8.36 9.47 22.06
N GLU A 259 -8.02 9.39 23.34
CA GLU A 259 -6.68 9.70 23.84
C GLU A 259 -5.62 8.81 23.15
N ALA A 260 -5.87 7.49 23.08
CA ALA A 260 -4.98 6.57 22.36
C ALA A 260 -4.90 6.87 20.85
N SER A 261 -5.99 7.35 20.24
CA SER A 261 -6.00 7.74 18.81
C SER A 261 -5.15 8.98 18.56
N ILE A 262 -5.19 9.96 19.48
CA ILE A 262 -4.36 11.17 19.43
C ILE A 262 -2.89 10.80 19.60
N ASP A 263 -2.56 9.97 20.60
CA ASP A 263 -1.20 9.46 20.82
C ASP A 263 -0.67 8.71 19.59
N ARG A 264 -1.53 7.90 18.95
CA ARG A 264 -1.20 7.20 17.70
C ARG A 264 -0.84 8.17 16.58
N LEU A 265 -1.60 9.26 16.39
CA LEU A 265 -1.30 10.28 15.38
C LEU A 265 0.05 10.95 15.65
N PHE A 266 0.34 11.34 16.90
CA PHE A 266 1.62 11.95 17.26
C PHE A 266 2.79 10.99 17.15
N THR A 267 2.60 9.72 17.51
CA THR A 267 3.61 8.66 17.32
C THR A 267 3.99 8.53 15.85
N TRP A 268 3.01 8.45 14.95
CA TRP A 268 3.28 8.31 13.52
C TRP A 268 3.75 9.61 12.86
N ALA A 269 3.35 10.77 13.39
CA ALA A 269 3.97 12.04 13.02
C ALA A 269 5.47 12.03 13.32
N ALA A 270 5.87 11.50 14.49
CA ALA A 270 7.28 11.37 14.86
C ALA A 270 8.06 10.40 13.96
N TRP A 271 7.43 9.31 13.49
CA TRP A 271 8.05 8.33 12.59
C TRP A 271 8.19 8.82 11.15
N ALA A 272 7.37 9.77 10.69
CA ALA A 272 7.26 10.13 9.28
C ALA A 272 8.59 10.58 8.62
N ASP A 273 9.54 11.08 9.41
CA ASP A 273 10.88 11.50 8.99
C ASP A 273 12.03 10.82 9.76
N LYS A 274 11.76 9.70 10.46
CA LYS A 274 12.74 8.98 11.31
C LYS A 274 12.86 7.49 11.01
N TYR A 275 12.27 7.02 9.92
CA TYR A 275 12.42 5.62 9.49
C TYR A 275 13.53 5.49 8.45
N ASP A 276 14.76 5.54 8.95
CA ASP A 276 15.96 5.54 8.11
C ASP A 276 16.14 4.22 7.35
N GLY A 277 16.70 4.33 6.14
CA GLY A 277 17.26 3.18 5.42
C GLY A 277 18.56 2.69 6.06
N ALA A 278 19.19 1.68 5.45
CA ALA A 278 20.42 1.10 5.95
C ALA A 278 21.51 1.04 4.87
N ALA A 279 22.70 1.52 5.22
CA ALA A 279 23.90 1.34 4.40
C ALA A 279 24.58 0.01 4.73
N LYS A 280 24.88 -0.81 3.72
CA LYS A 280 25.46 -2.15 3.86
C LYS A 280 26.87 -2.19 3.29
N GLY A 281 27.85 -2.43 4.15
CA GLY A 281 29.19 -2.78 3.71
C GLY A 281 29.18 -4.14 3.02
N VAL A 282 29.75 -4.21 1.82
CA VAL A 282 29.77 -5.41 0.97
C VAL A 282 31.23 -5.71 0.57
N PRO A 283 31.62 -6.97 0.37
CA PRO A 283 32.99 -7.36 0.01
C PRO A 283 33.27 -7.14 -1.50
N MET A 284 32.73 -6.07 -2.06
CA MET A 284 32.86 -5.65 -3.46
C MET A 284 33.04 -4.13 -3.49
N ARG A 285 33.60 -3.61 -4.59
CA ARG A 285 33.77 -2.15 -4.75
C ARG A 285 32.41 -1.46 -4.78
N GLY A 286 32.06 -0.77 -3.70
CA GLY A 286 30.80 -0.04 -3.57
C GLY A 286 30.14 -0.20 -2.21
N ILE A 287 28.90 0.28 -2.13
CA ILE A 287 28.02 0.10 -0.98
C ILE A 287 26.60 -0.19 -1.48
N ALA A 288 25.84 -0.98 -0.73
CA ALA A 288 24.43 -1.20 -1.00
C ALA A 288 23.58 -0.39 -0.01
N LEU A 289 22.72 0.49 -0.53
CA LEU A 289 21.82 1.33 0.24
C LEU A 289 20.42 0.71 0.23
N ALA A 290 20.01 0.08 1.33
CA ALA A 290 18.67 -0.44 1.52
C ALA A 290 17.73 0.70 1.95
N MET A 291 17.05 1.31 0.98
CA MET A 291 16.18 2.46 1.17
C MET A 291 14.73 2.04 1.43
N ASN A 292 14.05 2.72 2.35
CA ASN A 292 12.61 2.52 2.58
C ASN A 292 11.82 3.42 1.62
N GLU A 293 10.93 2.83 0.83
CA GLU A 293 10.02 3.53 -0.08
C GLU A 293 8.56 3.23 0.28
N PRO A 294 7.60 4.13 -0.02
CA PRO A 294 6.19 3.83 0.15
C PRO A 294 5.78 2.62 -0.71
N VAL A 295 4.88 1.78 -0.19
CA VAL A 295 4.23 0.73 -0.99
C VAL A 295 3.41 1.34 -2.13
N GLY A 296 2.72 2.45 -1.86
CA GLY A 296 1.92 3.16 -2.85
C GLY A 296 0.48 3.37 -2.37
N LYS A 297 -0.45 2.57 -2.90
CA LYS A 297 -1.88 2.61 -2.61
C LYS A 297 -2.27 1.43 -1.74
N ILE A 298 -2.80 1.74 -0.56
CA ILE A 298 -3.26 0.76 0.40
C ILE A 298 -4.78 0.83 0.50
N ALA A 299 -5.45 -0.31 0.50
CA ALA A 299 -6.82 -0.39 0.96
C ALA A 299 -6.90 -1.20 2.24
N ALA A 300 -7.72 -0.77 3.19
CA ALA A 300 -7.79 -1.40 4.48
C ALA A 300 -9.21 -1.58 5.02
N PHE A 301 -9.41 -2.61 5.82
CA PHE A 301 -10.61 -2.82 6.62
C PHE A 301 -10.30 -2.55 8.09
N ALA A 302 -10.96 -1.54 8.67
CA ALA A 302 -10.80 -1.20 10.09
C ALA A 302 -11.48 -2.25 10.98
N SER A 303 -11.04 -2.29 12.23
CA SER A 303 -11.63 -3.17 13.25
C SER A 303 -12.97 -2.67 13.77
N ASP A 304 -13.81 -3.58 14.21
CA ASP A 304 -15.13 -3.27 14.75
C ASP A 304 -15.10 -2.90 16.24
N ASP A 305 -14.12 -3.38 17.00
CA ASP A 305 -14.03 -3.21 18.45
C ASP A 305 -13.39 -1.89 18.91
N ALA A 306 -12.73 -1.19 17.99
CA ALA A 306 -12.11 0.12 18.18
C ALA A 306 -12.46 1.07 17.01
N PRO A 307 -13.68 1.63 16.97
CA PRO A 307 -14.22 2.33 15.81
C PRO A 307 -13.40 3.54 15.33
N LEU A 308 -12.77 4.26 16.26
CA LEU A 308 -11.87 5.37 15.96
C LEU A 308 -10.41 4.93 16.01
N LEU A 309 -10.00 4.26 17.09
CA LEU A 309 -8.59 3.91 17.29
C LEU A 309 -8.07 2.93 16.23
N GLY A 310 -8.87 1.95 15.82
CA GLY A 310 -8.50 1.03 14.74
C GLY A 310 -8.39 1.75 13.40
N LEU A 311 -9.31 2.66 13.09
CA LEU A 311 -9.26 3.50 11.89
C LEU A 311 -7.98 4.36 11.85
N VAL A 312 -7.72 5.11 12.93
CA VAL A 312 -6.57 6.01 13.04
C VAL A 312 -5.25 5.24 13.05
N SER A 313 -5.19 4.09 13.72
CA SER A 313 -4.00 3.23 13.76
C SER A 313 -3.65 2.62 12.41
N ILE A 314 -4.57 2.61 11.44
CA ILE A 314 -4.31 2.19 10.07
C ILE A 314 -3.93 3.40 9.19
N ILE A 315 -4.65 4.51 9.31
CA ILE A 315 -4.42 5.71 8.49
C ILE A 315 -3.06 6.33 8.78
N ALA A 316 -2.74 6.54 10.06
CA ALA A 316 -1.55 7.27 10.48
C ALA A 316 -0.22 6.66 9.98
N PRO A 317 0.05 5.34 10.12
CA PRO A 317 1.26 4.74 9.57
C PRO A 317 1.34 4.80 8.05
N ALA A 318 0.23 4.52 7.37
CA ALA A 318 0.20 4.56 5.91
C ALA A 318 0.59 5.95 5.40
N MET A 319 -0.01 6.99 5.98
CA MET A 319 0.32 8.38 5.67
C MET A 319 1.76 8.73 6.02
N ALA A 320 2.24 8.36 7.21
CA ALA A 320 3.60 8.67 7.66
C ALA A 320 4.66 8.17 6.69
N MET A 321 4.45 6.97 6.13
CA MET A 321 5.35 6.35 5.16
C MET A 321 5.08 6.76 3.70
N GLY A 322 4.23 7.76 3.45
CA GLY A 322 4.00 8.31 2.11
C GLY A 322 3.00 7.53 1.26
N ASN A 323 2.21 6.64 1.85
CA ASN A 323 1.16 5.91 1.14
C ASN A 323 -0.12 6.75 1.06
N ARG A 324 -0.92 6.48 0.02
CA ARG A 324 -2.32 6.92 -0.05
C ARG A 324 -3.19 5.75 0.36
N ILE A 325 -4.24 6.01 1.14
CA ILE A 325 -5.04 4.95 1.74
C ILE A 325 -6.54 5.15 1.54
N THR A 326 -7.25 4.05 1.28
CA THR A 326 -8.71 3.94 1.36
C THR A 326 -9.07 2.98 2.48
N VAL A 327 -9.79 3.45 3.51
CA VAL A 327 -10.17 2.61 4.65
C VAL A 327 -11.68 2.41 4.67
N LEU A 328 -12.11 1.16 4.75
CA LEU A 328 -13.46 0.81 5.14
C LEU A 328 -13.55 0.88 6.66
N ALA A 329 -14.32 1.83 7.16
CA ALA A 329 -14.55 2.04 8.58
C ALA A 329 -15.36 0.88 9.19
N SER A 330 -15.31 0.76 10.52
CA SER A 330 -16.11 -0.22 11.28
C SER A 330 -17.53 -0.36 10.75
N GLU A 331 -17.92 -1.59 10.41
CA GLU A 331 -19.25 -1.91 9.88
C GLU A 331 -20.37 -1.64 10.91
N PRO A 332 -20.27 -2.06 12.19
CA PRO A 332 -21.29 -1.76 13.20
C PRO A 332 -21.24 -0.31 13.72
N TYR A 333 -20.09 0.35 13.70
CA TYR A 333 -19.89 1.65 14.35
C TYR A 333 -19.25 2.72 13.44
N PRO A 334 -19.85 3.02 12.28
CA PRO A 334 -19.20 3.85 11.26
C PRO A 334 -19.13 5.35 11.60
N LEU A 335 -19.96 5.84 12.54
CA LEU A 335 -20.18 7.29 12.69
C LEU A 335 -18.98 8.04 13.30
N ALA A 336 -18.10 7.36 14.04
CA ALA A 336 -16.86 7.98 14.49
C ALA A 336 -15.93 8.30 13.30
N ALA A 337 -15.86 7.39 12.32
CA ALA A 337 -15.09 7.63 11.09
C ALA A 337 -15.71 8.76 10.26
N THR A 338 -17.04 8.90 10.25
CA THR A 338 -17.71 9.98 9.52
C THR A 338 -17.52 11.35 10.18
N ASP A 339 -17.46 11.41 11.51
CA ASP A 339 -17.13 12.64 12.23
C ASP A 339 -15.66 13.06 12.01
N PHE A 340 -14.78 12.08 11.74
CA PHE A 340 -13.36 12.29 11.40
C PHE A 340 -13.13 12.97 10.04
N TYR A 341 -14.13 13.01 9.15
CA TYR A 341 -14.01 13.71 7.87
C TYR A 341 -13.65 15.19 8.04
N GLN A 342 -14.24 15.85 9.03
CA GLN A 342 -13.95 17.25 9.30
C GLN A 342 -12.54 17.43 9.89
N VAL A 343 -12.03 16.44 10.63
CA VAL A 343 -10.65 16.46 11.14
C VAL A 343 -9.67 16.37 9.97
N LEU A 344 -9.95 15.52 8.97
CA LEU A 344 -9.16 15.45 7.74
C LEU A 344 -9.15 16.80 6.98
N ASP A 345 -10.32 17.40 6.79
CA ASP A 345 -10.49 18.67 6.09
C ASP A 345 -9.77 19.83 6.80
N THR A 346 -9.92 19.93 8.12
CA THR A 346 -9.31 21.00 8.95
C THR A 346 -7.81 20.84 9.10
N SER A 347 -7.26 19.65 8.80
CA SER A 347 -5.83 19.36 8.90
C SER A 347 -5.11 19.45 7.55
N ASP A 348 -5.77 20.02 6.54
CA ASP A 348 -5.23 20.21 5.20
C ASP A 348 -4.73 18.89 4.56
N VAL A 349 -5.37 17.76 4.85
CA VAL A 349 -5.02 16.47 4.24
C VAL A 349 -5.29 16.56 2.74
N PRO A 350 -4.27 16.39 1.86
CA PRO A 350 -4.48 16.54 0.43
C PRO A 350 -5.52 15.56 -0.10
N GLY A 351 -6.39 16.04 -0.99
CA GLY A 351 -7.48 15.23 -1.52
C GLY A 351 -6.98 13.93 -2.16
N GLY A 352 -7.50 12.80 -1.69
CA GLY A 352 -7.15 11.47 -2.18
C GLY A 352 -6.05 10.75 -1.40
N VAL A 353 -5.34 11.44 -0.48
CA VAL A 353 -4.37 10.79 0.42
C VAL A 353 -5.06 9.88 1.42
N VAL A 354 -6.19 10.33 1.98
CA VAL A 354 -7.08 9.53 2.81
C VAL A 354 -8.46 9.53 2.19
N ASN A 355 -9.01 8.33 2.02
CA ASN A 355 -10.39 8.11 1.62
C ASN A 355 -11.03 7.17 2.64
N ILE A 356 -12.28 7.42 3.02
CA ILE A 356 -13.02 6.62 3.98
C ILE A 356 -14.34 6.18 3.36
N LEU A 357 -14.56 4.88 3.38
CA LEU A 357 -15.79 4.23 2.96
C LEU A 357 -16.50 3.63 4.18
N THR A 358 -17.82 3.57 4.12
CA THR A 358 -18.66 2.87 5.10
C THR A 358 -19.50 1.83 4.37
N GLY A 359 -19.83 0.70 5.00
CA GLY A 359 -20.64 -0.35 4.38
C GLY A 359 -20.15 -1.76 4.73
N SER A 360 -20.65 -2.76 4.01
CA SER A 360 -20.32 -4.16 4.30
C SER A 360 -18.89 -4.50 3.91
N HIS A 361 -18.09 -4.96 4.88
CA HIS A 361 -16.74 -5.45 4.60
C HIS A 361 -16.77 -6.71 3.75
N THR A 362 -17.74 -7.60 3.98
CA THR A 362 -17.87 -8.85 3.22
C THR A 362 -18.17 -8.61 1.74
N GLU A 363 -19.03 -7.64 1.41
CA GLU A 363 -19.34 -7.32 0.02
C GLU A 363 -18.17 -6.66 -0.73
N LEU A 364 -17.38 -5.84 -0.03
CA LEU A 364 -16.27 -5.10 -0.62
C LEU A 364 -14.94 -5.86 -0.62
N ALA A 365 -14.76 -6.85 0.26
CA ALA A 365 -13.56 -7.70 0.34
C ALA A 365 -13.06 -8.23 -1.01
N PRO A 366 -13.88 -8.90 -1.84
CA PRO A 366 -13.41 -9.38 -3.15
C PRO A 366 -13.04 -8.24 -4.10
N GLN A 367 -13.68 -7.08 -3.99
CA GLN A 367 -13.44 -5.94 -4.89
C GLN A 367 -12.14 -5.22 -4.53
N VAL A 368 -11.85 -5.11 -3.23
CA VAL A 368 -10.59 -4.59 -2.72
C VAL A 368 -9.44 -5.55 -3.04
N GLY A 369 -9.61 -6.84 -2.72
CA GLY A 369 -8.62 -7.88 -3.01
C GLY A 369 -8.30 -8.00 -4.50
N GLY A 370 -9.31 -7.91 -5.37
CA GLY A 370 -9.18 -8.05 -6.82
C GLY A 370 -8.93 -6.74 -7.59
N HIS A 371 -8.68 -5.61 -6.94
CA HIS A 371 -8.42 -4.36 -7.65
C HIS A 371 -6.99 -4.38 -8.23
N MET A 372 -6.84 -4.25 -9.55
CA MET A 372 -5.51 -4.28 -10.20
C MET A 372 -4.63 -3.09 -9.84
N ASP A 373 -5.25 -1.98 -9.43
CA ASP A 373 -4.57 -0.72 -9.18
C ASP A 373 -4.45 -0.39 -7.67
N ILE A 374 -4.43 -1.42 -6.83
CA ILE A 374 -4.12 -1.37 -5.39
C ILE A 374 -2.84 -2.18 -5.15
N ASP A 375 -1.90 -1.60 -4.41
CA ASP A 375 -0.55 -2.16 -4.20
C ASP A 375 -0.50 -3.05 -2.93
N ALA A 376 -1.35 -2.77 -1.94
CA ALA A 376 -1.52 -3.63 -0.78
C ALA A 376 -2.93 -3.59 -0.16
N VAL A 377 -3.32 -4.69 0.49
CA VAL A 377 -4.58 -4.81 1.25
C VAL A 377 -4.30 -5.19 2.70
N TRP A 378 -4.82 -4.41 3.63
CA TRP A 378 -4.77 -4.70 5.07
C TRP A 378 -6.15 -5.05 5.61
N SER A 379 -6.30 -6.08 6.43
CA SER A 379 -7.60 -6.45 6.99
C SER A 379 -7.52 -6.69 8.49
N PHE A 380 -8.17 -5.79 9.23
CA PHE A 380 -8.43 -5.90 10.66
C PHE A 380 -9.93 -6.02 10.96
N SER A 381 -10.73 -6.32 9.94
CA SER A 381 -12.18 -6.53 10.04
C SER A 381 -12.55 -7.48 11.18
N GLY A 382 -13.70 -7.25 11.83
CA GLY A 382 -14.24 -8.19 12.82
C GLY A 382 -14.66 -9.53 12.21
N ARG A 383 -14.82 -9.62 10.88
CA ARG A 383 -15.02 -10.88 10.15
C ARG A 383 -13.71 -11.39 9.57
N ASP A 384 -13.56 -12.72 9.49
CA ASP A 384 -12.42 -13.31 8.77
C ASP A 384 -12.62 -13.21 7.26
N LEU A 385 -11.90 -12.27 6.65
CA LEU A 385 -11.90 -12.00 5.21
C LEU A 385 -10.62 -12.51 4.54
N SER A 386 -9.75 -13.20 5.29
CA SER A 386 -8.38 -13.51 4.89
C SER A 386 -8.33 -14.31 3.59
N ALA A 387 -9.06 -15.44 3.55
CA ALA A 387 -9.05 -16.33 2.40
C ALA A 387 -9.57 -15.69 1.11
N VAL A 388 -10.60 -14.85 1.20
CA VAL A 388 -11.11 -14.16 0.00
C VAL A 388 -10.14 -13.07 -0.46
N ILE A 389 -9.59 -12.28 0.46
CA ILE A 389 -8.64 -11.21 0.12
C ILE A 389 -7.38 -11.81 -0.54
N GLU A 390 -6.79 -12.84 0.05
CA GLU A 390 -5.56 -13.47 -0.47
C GLU A 390 -5.79 -14.15 -1.82
N ARG A 391 -6.93 -14.82 -2.01
CA ARG A 391 -7.29 -15.43 -3.30
C ARG A 391 -7.41 -14.37 -4.40
N GLU A 392 -8.13 -13.29 -4.15
CA GLU A 392 -8.30 -12.24 -5.15
C GLU A 392 -7.02 -11.41 -5.36
N ALA A 393 -6.16 -11.28 -4.36
CA ALA A 393 -4.88 -10.58 -4.45
C ALA A 393 -3.88 -11.27 -5.40
N ALA A 394 -3.99 -12.58 -5.59
CA ALA A 394 -3.09 -13.37 -6.43
C ALA A 394 -3.03 -12.90 -7.90
N ILE A 395 -4.05 -12.20 -8.40
CA ILE A 395 -4.13 -11.76 -9.81
C ILE A 395 -3.05 -10.74 -10.22
N ASN A 396 -2.53 -9.95 -9.27
CA ASN A 396 -1.44 -8.99 -9.50
C ASN A 396 -0.33 -9.09 -8.43
N LEU A 397 -0.39 -10.13 -7.59
CA LEU A 397 0.53 -10.38 -6.49
C LEU A 397 0.68 -9.19 -5.51
N LYS A 398 -0.36 -8.35 -5.36
CA LYS A 398 -0.36 -7.27 -4.36
C LYS A 398 -0.12 -7.85 -2.96
N ARG A 399 0.52 -7.06 -2.11
CA ARG A 399 0.81 -7.47 -0.74
C ARG A 399 -0.46 -7.58 0.08
N THR A 400 -0.54 -8.58 0.95
CA THR A 400 -1.67 -8.74 1.89
C THR A 400 -1.17 -8.77 3.32
N TRP A 401 -1.87 -8.07 4.20
CA TRP A 401 -1.75 -8.21 5.65
C TRP A 401 -3.13 -8.47 6.22
N VAL A 402 -3.46 -9.76 6.36
CA VAL A 402 -4.78 -10.20 6.84
C VAL A 402 -4.66 -10.80 8.23
N ASN A 403 -5.69 -10.62 9.04
CA ASN A 403 -5.69 -11.01 10.44
C ASN A 403 -5.89 -12.52 10.68
N ASN A 404 -6.22 -13.32 9.66
CA ASN A 404 -6.38 -14.79 9.80
C ASN A 404 -7.34 -15.18 10.93
N GLY A 405 -8.46 -14.45 11.05
CA GLY A 405 -9.45 -14.63 12.12
C GLY A 405 -8.95 -14.28 13.52
N LYS A 406 -7.86 -13.50 13.64
CA LYS A 406 -7.30 -13.02 14.92
C LYS A 406 -7.65 -11.55 15.15
N GLY A 407 -7.67 -11.16 16.42
CA GLY A 407 -7.75 -9.76 16.82
C GLY A 407 -6.38 -9.08 16.75
N HIS A 408 -6.38 -7.77 16.89
CA HIS A 408 -5.17 -6.95 16.96
C HIS A 408 -5.16 -6.22 18.30
N ASP A 409 -3.97 -6.05 18.90
CA ASP A 409 -3.82 -5.32 20.15
C ASP A 409 -3.59 -3.83 19.88
N TRP A 410 -4.68 -3.07 19.87
CA TRP A 410 -4.66 -1.64 19.63
C TRP A 410 -4.02 -0.80 20.75
N SER A 411 -3.69 -1.41 21.90
CA SER A 411 -3.04 -0.70 23.02
C SER A 411 -1.59 -0.33 22.74
N THR A 412 -0.97 -0.98 21.75
CA THR A 412 0.41 -0.71 21.33
C THR A 412 0.46 -0.13 19.92
N SER A 413 1.56 0.53 19.55
CA SER A 413 1.73 1.07 18.20
C SER A 413 1.97 0.03 17.12
N ASP A 414 2.37 -1.19 17.52
CA ASP A 414 2.88 -2.23 16.63
C ASP A 414 3.78 -1.67 15.51
N ALA A 415 4.64 -0.70 15.88
CA ALA A 415 5.33 0.14 14.90
C ALA A 415 6.15 -0.69 13.91
N ALA A 416 6.80 -1.77 14.36
CA ALA A 416 7.58 -2.64 13.49
C ALA A 416 6.72 -3.30 12.40
N ALA A 417 5.52 -3.80 12.74
CA ALA A 417 4.64 -4.44 11.77
C ALA A 417 4.08 -3.42 10.77
N PHE A 418 3.64 -2.26 11.25
CA PHE A 418 3.11 -1.20 10.39
C PHE A 418 4.17 -0.58 9.48
N LEU A 419 5.40 -0.34 9.98
CA LEU A 419 6.51 0.13 9.15
C LEU A 419 6.80 -0.88 8.04
N ALA A 420 6.97 -2.16 8.40
CA ALA A 420 7.20 -3.22 7.42
C ALA A 420 6.04 -3.34 6.42
N ALA A 421 4.80 -3.23 6.86
CA ALA A 421 3.61 -3.31 5.99
C ALA A 421 3.43 -2.10 5.07
N ALA A 422 3.93 -0.92 5.47
CA ALA A 422 3.74 0.35 4.79
C ALA A 422 4.92 0.77 3.91
N THR A 423 6.04 0.04 3.93
CA THR A 423 7.21 0.32 3.10
C THR A 423 7.65 -0.89 2.26
N GLU A 424 8.26 -0.59 1.11
CA GLU A 424 9.12 -1.49 0.34
C GLU A 424 10.59 -1.16 0.63
N VAL A 425 11.46 -2.17 0.56
CA VAL A 425 12.91 -1.94 0.61
C VAL A 425 13.45 -1.93 -0.82
N LYS A 426 14.07 -0.83 -1.26
CA LYS A 426 14.82 -0.76 -2.51
C LYS A 426 16.31 -0.71 -2.22
N THR A 427 17.05 -1.70 -2.71
CA THR A 427 18.50 -1.75 -2.53
C THR A 427 19.20 -1.11 -3.72
N ILE A 428 19.81 0.05 -3.50
CA ILE A 428 20.55 0.79 -4.53
C ILE A 428 22.05 0.57 -4.31
N TRP A 429 22.71 -0.07 -5.28
CA TRP A 429 24.14 -0.28 -5.27
C TRP A 429 24.84 0.87 -5.97
N VAL A 430 25.76 1.53 -5.26
CA VAL A 430 26.50 2.68 -5.78
C VAL A 430 27.99 2.49 -5.61
N PRO A 431 28.81 3.04 -6.52
CA PRO A 431 30.24 3.15 -6.31
C PRO A 431 30.54 3.92 -5.03
N TYR A 432 31.48 3.41 -4.24
CA TYR A 432 31.97 4.03 -3.02
C TYR A 432 33.48 3.77 -2.92
N GLY A 433 34.24 4.78 -2.52
CA GLY A 433 35.69 4.68 -2.37
C GLY A 433 36.05 4.01 -1.04
N GLU A 434 37.08 3.18 -1.05
CA GLU A 434 37.67 2.60 0.16
C GLU A 434 38.35 3.67 1.03
#